data_AF-A0A508WWP0-F1
#
_entry.id   AF-A0A508WWP0-F1
#
_cell.length_a   1.000
_cell.length_b   1.000
_cell.length_c   1.000
_cell.angle_alpha   90.00
_cell.angle_beta   90.00
_cell.angle_gamma   90.00
#
_symmetry.space_group_name_H-M   'P 1'
#
loop_
_entity.id
_entity.type
_entity.pdbx_description
1 polymer ?
#
loop_
_entity_poly.entity_id
_entity_poly.type
_entity_poly.pdbx_seq_one_letter_code
_entity_poly.pdbx_strand_id
1 'polypeptide(L)' 'MAPEAHTSLFFLSVAAIVPLAALLSRATESVAAKTGDAVGGLLNATLGNMTELIITLAAL' A
#
# COMPACT_ATOMS: atom_id res chain seq x y z
N MET A 1 -22.67 -9.30 20.72
CA MET A 1 -21.63 -9.22 19.68
C MET A 1 -20.31 -9.54 20.37
N ALA A 2 -19.63 -10.61 19.98
CA ALA A 2 -18.48 -11.14 20.74
C ALA A 2 -17.24 -10.23 20.56
N PRO A 3 -16.65 -9.72 21.65
CA PRO A 3 -15.56 -8.73 21.60
C PRO A 3 -14.30 -9.22 20.86
N GLU A 4 -14.05 -10.53 20.83
CA GLU A 4 -12.93 -11.17 20.12
C GLU A 4 -13.01 -11.15 18.57
N ALA A 5 -14.18 -10.85 18.01
CA ALA A 5 -14.33 -10.68 16.55
C ALA A 5 -13.52 -9.47 16.03
N HIS A 6 -13.35 -8.42 16.84
CA HIS A 6 -12.65 -7.21 16.41
C HIS A 6 -11.13 -7.43 16.28
N THR A 7 -10.52 -8.17 17.20
CA THR A 7 -9.08 -8.45 17.19
C THR A 7 -8.69 -9.34 16.01
N SER A 8 -9.46 -10.40 15.76
CA SER A 8 -9.21 -11.29 14.62
C SER A 8 -9.40 -10.58 13.28
N LEU A 9 -10.42 -9.72 13.17
CA LEU A 9 -10.69 -8.94 11.97
C LEU A 9 -9.61 -7.87 11.71
N PHE A 10 -9.06 -7.27 12.77
CA PHE A 10 -7.89 -6.38 12.66
C PHE A 10 -6.68 -7.10 12.07
N PHE A 11 -6.29 -8.24 12.64
CA PHE A 11 -5.13 -8.99 12.15
C PHE A 11 -5.34 -9.53 10.72
N LEU A 12 -6.55 -9.99 10.40
CA LEU A 12 -6.88 -10.44 9.04
C LEU A 12 -6.79 -9.28 8.03
N SER A 13 -7.24 -8.09 8.42
CA SER A 13 -7.15 -6.90 7.58
C SER A 13 -5.69 -6.50 7.34
N VAL A 14 -4.86 -6.46 8.39
CA VAL A 14 -3.42 -6.20 8.25
C VAL A 14 -2.74 -7.24 7.37
N ALA A 15 -3.03 -8.53 7.58
CA ALA A 15 -2.48 -9.63 6.80
C ALA A 15 -2.87 -9.56 5.31
N ALA A 16 -4.02 -8.96 4.98
CA ALA A 16 -4.42 -8.72 3.59
C ALA A 16 -3.77 -7.46 3.00
N ILE A 17 -3.76 -6.35 3.74
CA ILE A 17 -3.29 -5.04 3.26
C ILE A 17 -1.78 -5.05 2.99
N VAL A 18 -0.97 -5.62 3.89
CA VAL A 18 0.50 -5.61 3.77
C VAL A 18 1.02 -6.22 2.45
N PRO A 19 0.65 -7.47 2.08
CA PRO A 19 1.09 -8.05 0.82
C PRO A 19 0.50 -7.34 -0.42
N LEU A 20 -0.74 -6.84 -0.34
CA LEU A 20 -1.34 -6.07 -1.43
C LEU A 20 -0.60 -4.75 -1.69
N ALA A 21 -0.19 -4.05 -0.63
CA ALA A 21 0.60 -2.83 -0.74
C ALA A 21 1.97 -3.10 -1.36
N ALA A 22 2.62 -4.20 -0.97
CA ALA A 22 3.88 -4.63 -1.58
C ALA A 22 3.72 -4.96 -3.08
N LEU A 23 2.66 -5.67 -3.46
CA LEU A 23 2.36 -5.98 -4.87
C LEU A 23 2.09 -4.71 -5.68
N LEU A 24 1.33 -3.77 -5.12
CA LEU A 24 1.01 -2.49 -5.76
C LEU A 24 2.27 -1.65 -5.97
N SER A 25 3.14 -1.56 -4.97
CA SER A 25 4.43 -0.87 -5.07
C SER A 25 5.29 -1.47 -6.20
N ARG A 26 5.47 -2.80 -6.23
CA ARG A 26 6.20 -3.50 -7.30
C ARG A 26 5.60 -3.31 -8.69
N ALA A 27 4.28 -3.43 -8.81
CA ALA A 27 3.58 -3.21 -10.06
C ALA A 27 3.82 -1.79 -10.56
N THR A 28 3.81 -0.83 -9.65
CA THR A 28 4.07 0.56 -9.97
C THR A 28 5.51 0.81 -10.39
N GLU A 29 6.51 0.30 -9.66
CA GLU A 29 7.92 0.40 -10.06
C GLU A 29 8.12 -0.14 -11.48
N SER A 30 7.47 -1.26 -11.81
CA SER A 30 7.52 -1.83 -13.15
C SER A 30 6.87 -0.94 -14.21
N VAL A 31 5.82 -0.19 -13.86
CA VAL A 31 5.20 0.79 -14.76
C VAL A 31 6.13 2.00 -14.89
N ALA A 32 6.57 2.58 -13.78
CA ALA A 32 7.48 3.72 -13.72
C ALA A 32 8.75 3.51 -14.53
N ALA A 33 9.36 2.31 -14.45
CA ALA A 33 10.54 1.93 -15.23
C ALA A 33 10.29 1.88 -16.75
N LYS A 34 9.04 1.76 -17.18
CA LYS A 34 8.62 1.78 -18.60
C LYS A 34 8.06 3.14 -19.01
N THR A 35 7.90 4.08 -18.09
CA THR A 35 7.46 5.45 -18.36
C THR A 35 8.66 6.39 -18.37
N GLY A 36 8.67 7.40 -19.26
CA GLY A 36 9.77 8.36 -19.35
C GLY A 36 10.01 9.14 -18.04
N ASP A 37 11.18 9.75 -17.91
CA ASP A 37 11.73 10.34 -16.67
C ASP A 37 10.74 11.16 -15.84
N ALA A 38 9.95 12.04 -16.47
CA ALA A 38 8.99 12.88 -15.76
C ALA A 38 7.86 12.07 -15.09
N VAL A 39 7.32 11.08 -15.79
CA VAL A 39 6.21 10.26 -15.29
C VAL A 39 6.72 9.18 -14.33
N GLY A 40 7.90 8.60 -14.62
CA GLY A 40 8.58 7.67 -13.71
C GLY A 40 8.93 8.33 -12.38
N GLY A 41 9.44 9.57 -12.40
CA GLY A 41 9.73 10.35 -11.19
C GLY A 41 8.50 10.66 -10.35
N LEU A 42 7.38 11.04 -10.99
CA LEU A 42 6.10 11.28 -10.31
C LEU A 42 5.54 9.99 -9.69
N LEU A 43 5.59 8.87 -10.42
CA LEU A 43 5.18 7.56 -9.90
C LEU A 43 6.02 7.17 -8.68
N ASN A 44 7.35 7.32 -8.75
CA ASN A 44 8.22 6.98 -7.64
C ASN A 44 7.93 7.83 -6.39
N ALA A 45 7.70 9.14 -6.56
CA ALA A 45 7.39 10.04 -5.45
C ALA A 45 6.03 9.74 -4.79
N THR A 46 5.03 9.33 -5.56
CA THR A 46 3.66 9.07 -5.05
C THR A 46 3.46 7.63 -4.57
N LEU A 47 4.01 6.67 -5.30
CA LEU A 47 3.73 5.24 -5.10
C LEU A 47 4.90 4.48 -4.46
N GLY A 48 6.12 5.03 -4.50
CA GLY A 48 7.26 4.49 -3.74
C GLY A 48 7.06 4.55 -2.22
N ASN A 49 6.17 5.43 -1.74
CA ASN A 49 5.82 5.60 -0.33
C ASN A 49 4.32 5.38 -0.06
N MET A 50 3.61 4.69 -0.97
CA MET A 50 2.16 4.51 -0.88
C MET A 50 1.74 3.63 0.30
N THR A 51 2.57 2.67 0.69
CA THR A 51 2.32 1.84 1.87
C THR A 51 2.26 2.70 3.13
N GLU A 52 3.23 3.60 3.34
CA GLU A 52 3.24 4.54 4.48
C GLU A 52 2.03 5.50 4.44
N LEU A 53 1.66 6.00 3.25
CA LEU A 53 0.51 6.89 3.09
C LEU A 53 -0.81 6.20 3.46
N ILE A 54 -1.02 4.96 3.02
CA ILE A 54 -2.24 4.19 3.33
C ILE A 54 -2.35 3.93 4.83
N ILE A 55 -1.26 3.53 5.49
CA ILE A 55 -1.24 3.28 6.94
C ILE A 55 -1.55 4.59 7.69
N THR A 56 -0.94 5.70 7.28
CA THR A 56 -1.16 7.01 7.89
C THR A 56 -2.61 7.47 7.73
N LEU A 57 -3.20 7.29 6.55
CA LEU A 57 -4.61 7.60 6.30
C LEU A 57 -5.57 6.71 7.08
N ALA A 58 -5.26 5.41 7.21
CA ALA A 58 -6.08 4.49 7.99
C ALA A 58 -6.03 4.74 9.50
N ALA A 59 -4.98 5.43 9.96
CA ALA A 59 -4.77 5.79 11.37
C ALA A 59 -5.35 7.16 11.75
N LEU A 60 -5.79 7.98 10.77
CA LEU A 60 -6.42 9.28 10.95
C LEU A 60 -7.93 9.15 11.23
#